data_AF-A0A7S0RIM4-F1
#
_entry.id   AF-A0A7S0RIM4-F1
#
_cell.length_a   1.000
_cell.length_b   1.000
_cell.length_c   1.000
_cell.angle_alpha   90.00
_cell.angle_beta   90.00
_cell.angle_gamma   90.00
#
_symmetry.space_group_name_H-M   'P 1'
#
loop_
_entity.id
_entity.type
_entity.pdbx_description
1 polymer ?
#
loop_
_entity_poly.entity_id
_entity_poly.type
_entity_poly.pdbx_seq_one_letter_code
_entity_poly.pdbx_strand_id
1 'polypeptide(L)'
;AAMVFALDCADAGAEVVETLADALTLPETPIPLKIARLFLVSDILHNSTAPVRNASRYRGRFEAVLPAVFESLQEAYRCCETRMSQEALRRHVLRVLRCWREKYVFSDDYLNGLQATFLAPPGTTPESLAAANPIKAGELAALSIEELERKCRVNGLSTKGDREACITRLLALDAYLNAGNDRGTGPMPLAPATTPLFAAPPATAAADTAHIDAPAAGAGAGAGDTVMAEAV
;
A
#
# COMPACT_ATOMS: atom_id res chain seq x y z
N ALA A 1 0.97 35.75 3.10
CA ALA A 1 -0.35 35.13 3.32
C ALA A 1 -0.49 33.73 2.71
N ALA A 2 0.15 33.37 1.59
CA ALA A 2 0.06 32.00 1.03
C ALA A 2 0.88 30.92 1.77
N MET A 3 1.88 31.33 2.56
CA MET A 3 2.78 30.41 3.29
C MET A 3 2.13 29.80 4.55
N VAL A 4 1.09 30.42 5.10
CA VAL A 4 0.31 29.89 6.23
C VAL A 4 -0.69 28.83 5.73
N PHE A 5 -1.26 28.99 4.53
CA PHE A 5 -2.12 28.00 3.88
C PHE A 5 -1.38 26.70 3.51
N ALA A 6 -0.10 26.79 3.14
CA ALA A 6 0.72 25.60 2.88
C ALA A 6 1.12 24.84 4.16
N LEU A 7 1.00 25.48 5.34
CA LEU A 7 1.13 24.81 6.63
C LEU A 7 -0.19 24.16 7.08
N ASP A 8 -1.34 24.58 6.53
CA ASP A 8 -2.65 23.93 6.75
C ASP A 8 -2.80 22.59 5.99
N CYS A 9 -1.90 22.26 5.05
CA CYS A 9 -1.90 20.97 4.35
C CYS A 9 -1.28 19.80 5.14
N ALA A 10 -1.05 19.94 6.44
CA ALA A 10 -0.70 18.80 7.31
C ALA A 10 -1.82 17.73 7.36
N ASP A 11 -3.06 18.12 7.00
CA ASP A 11 -4.25 17.27 6.99
C ASP A 11 -4.57 16.64 5.61
N ALA A 12 -4.02 17.13 4.51
CA ALA A 12 -4.24 16.51 3.19
C ALA A 12 -3.74 15.05 3.12
N GLY A 13 -2.67 14.73 3.86
CA GLY A 13 -2.17 13.35 3.96
C GLY A 13 -3.09 12.42 4.76
N ALA A 14 -3.93 12.95 5.66
CA ALA A 14 -4.95 12.17 6.35
C ALA A 14 -6.06 11.75 5.39
N GLU A 15 -6.60 12.73 4.67
CA GLU A 15 -7.68 12.54 3.70
C GLU A 15 -7.28 11.56 2.58
N VAL A 16 -6.03 11.64 2.08
CA VAL A 16 -5.52 10.68 1.10
C VAL A 16 -5.50 9.25 1.64
N VAL A 17 -5.02 9.05 2.87
CA VAL A 17 -4.95 7.72 3.49
C VAL A 17 -6.34 7.17 3.76
N GLU A 18 -7.24 7.99 4.28
CA GLU A 18 -8.64 7.64 4.55
C GLU A 18 -9.38 7.29 3.25
N THR A 19 -9.28 8.13 2.22
CA THR A 19 -9.90 7.88 0.91
C THR A 19 -9.39 6.58 0.28
N LEU A 20 -8.08 6.31 0.36
CA LEU A 20 -7.52 5.06 -0.17
C LEU A 20 -7.97 3.84 0.65
N ALA A 21 -8.04 3.95 1.98
CA ALA A 21 -8.52 2.90 2.84
C ALA A 21 -10.01 2.58 2.59
N ASP A 22 -10.85 3.60 2.47
CA ASP A 22 -12.26 3.46 2.13
C ASP A 22 -12.43 2.82 0.74
N ALA A 23 -11.70 3.33 -0.25
CA ALA A 23 -11.70 2.78 -1.60
C ALA A 23 -11.23 1.31 -1.65
N LEU A 24 -10.31 0.90 -0.78
CA LEU A 24 -9.85 -0.49 -0.68
C LEU A 24 -10.84 -1.38 0.07
N THR A 25 -11.62 -0.83 0.99
CA THR A 25 -12.57 -1.58 1.83
C THR A 25 -13.97 -1.73 1.23
N LEU A 26 -14.30 -0.95 0.20
CA LEU A 26 -15.57 -1.08 -0.55
C LEU A 26 -15.71 -2.48 -1.20
N PRO A 27 -16.80 -3.23 -0.94
CA PRO A 27 -16.98 -4.60 -1.44
C PRO A 27 -17.17 -4.65 -2.97
N GLU A 28 -17.88 -3.67 -3.54
CA GLU A 28 -18.16 -3.55 -4.98
C GLU A 28 -16.92 -3.23 -5.82
N THR A 29 -15.79 -2.91 -5.19
CA THR A 29 -14.56 -2.58 -5.93
C THR A 29 -14.02 -3.85 -6.59
N PRO A 30 -13.89 -3.88 -7.94
CA PRO A 30 -13.39 -5.05 -8.64
C PRO A 30 -11.90 -5.30 -8.30
N ILE A 31 -11.52 -6.58 -8.30
CA ILE A 31 -10.18 -7.04 -7.88
C ILE A 31 -9.02 -6.29 -8.55
N PRO A 32 -9.03 -6.04 -9.88
CA PRO A 32 -7.95 -5.28 -10.52
C PRO A 32 -7.76 -3.87 -9.93
N LEU A 33 -8.85 -3.20 -9.54
CA LEU A 33 -8.78 -1.89 -8.90
C LEU A 33 -8.28 -1.97 -7.46
N LYS A 34 -8.65 -3.01 -6.70
CA LYS A 34 -8.06 -3.24 -5.36
C LYS A 34 -6.55 -3.43 -5.45
N ILE A 35 -6.07 -4.20 -6.43
CA ILE A 35 -4.64 -4.39 -6.69
C ILE A 35 -3.95 -3.07 -7.07
N ALA A 36 -4.53 -2.31 -8.01
CA ALA A 36 -3.97 -1.03 -8.43
C ALA A 36 -3.87 -0.02 -7.27
N ARG A 37 -4.90 0.07 -6.42
CA ARG A 37 -4.92 0.92 -5.23
C ARG A 37 -3.89 0.47 -4.19
N LEU A 38 -3.72 -0.84 -3.99
CA LEU A 38 -2.69 -1.37 -3.09
C LEU A 38 -1.27 -1.04 -3.59
N PHE A 39 -1.04 -1.08 -4.90
CA PHE A 39 0.22 -0.61 -5.47
C PHE A 39 0.44 0.88 -5.25
N LEU A 40 -0.58 1.72 -5.46
CA LEU A 40 -0.49 3.14 -5.13
C LEU A 40 -0.12 3.38 -3.66
N VAL A 41 -0.70 2.61 -2.72
CA VAL A 41 -0.29 2.65 -1.30
C VAL A 41 1.19 2.30 -1.15
N SER A 42 1.67 1.26 -1.84
CA SER A 42 3.08 0.88 -1.84
C SER A 42 4.00 1.97 -2.40
N ASP A 43 3.58 2.69 -3.44
CA ASP A 43 4.33 3.79 -4.04
C ASP A 43 4.45 4.96 -3.08
N ILE A 44 3.35 5.32 -2.41
CA ILE A 44 3.34 6.38 -1.40
C ILE A 44 4.24 5.99 -0.23
N LEU A 45 4.16 4.74 0.25
CA LEU A 45 5.02 4.25 1.33
C LEU A 45 6.50 4.23 0.93
N HIS A 46 6.83 3.88 -0.32
CA HIS A 46 8.19 3.96 -0.82
C HIS A 46 8.72 5.41 -0.78
N ASN A 47 7.92 6.35 -1.29
CA ASN A 47 8.25 7.78 -1.32
C ASN A 47 8.18 8.45 0.06
N SER A 48 7.53 7.84 1.05
CA SER A 48 7.44 8.36 2.42
C SER A 48 8.79 8.45 3.13
N THR A 49 9.81 7.78 2.58
CA THR A 49 11.20 7.81 3.04
C THR A 49 12.04 8.94 2.41
N ALA A 50 11.50 9.65 1.42
CA ALA A 50 12.17 10.78 0.79
C ALA A 50 12.28 11.97 1.76
N PRO A 51 13.32 12.83 1.64
CA PRO A 51 13.53 13.98 2.52
C PRO A 51 12.60 15.15 2.17
N VAL A 52 11.29 14.89 2.13
CA VAL A 52 10.24 15.86 1.83
C VAL A 52 9.41 16.11 3.08
N ARG A 53 9.01 17.36 3.31
CA ARG A 53 8.21 17.76 4.48
C ARG A 53 6.93 16.92 4.56
N ASN A 54 6.63 16.38 5.74
CA ASN A 54 5.47 15.53 6.05
C ASN A 54 5.43 14.13 5.39
N ALA A 55 6.41 13.76 4.55
CA ALA A 55 6.43 12.45 3.89
C ALA A 55 6.39 11.27 4.89
N SER A 56 7.14 11.38 5.99
CA SER A 56 7.19 10.37 7.05
C SER A 56 5.87 10.15 7.78
N ARG A 57 4.92 11.11 7.73
CA ARG A 57 3.59 10.98 8.37
C ARG A 57 2.73 9.93 7.67
N TYR A 58 2.92 9.68 6.37
CA TYR A 58 2.16 8.66 5.64
C TYR A 58 2.37 7.27 6.23
N ARG A 59 3.60 6.93 6.62
CA ARG A 59 3.91 5.61 7.20
C ARG A 59 3.04 5.31 8.41
N GLY A 60 3.01 6.20 9.40
CA GLY A 60 2.23 5.99 10.62
C GLY A 60 0.71 5.99 10.38
N ARG A 61 0.23 6.80 9.43
CA ARG A 61 -1.20 6.81 9.04
C ARG A 61 -1.61 5.52 8.34
N PHE A 62 -0.80 5.02 7.40
CA PHE A 62 -1.04 3.73 6.75
C PHE A 62 -0.96 2.58 7.76
N GLU A 63 0.01 2.61 8.68
CA GLU A 63 0.17 1.61 9.74
C GLU A 63 -1.12 1.44 10.57
N ALA A 64 -1.91 2.50 10.76
CA ALA A 64 -3.18 2.45 11.48
C ALA A 64 -4.33 1.84 10.67
N VAL A 65 -4.38 2.05 9.34
CA VAL A 65 -5.52 1.63 8.49
C VAL A 65 -5.32 0.28 7.79
N LEU A 66 -4.07 -0.12 7.55
CA LEU A 66 -3.72 -1.34 6.82
C LEU A 66 -4.33 -2.62 7.42
N PRO A 67 -4.44 -2.81 8.75
CA PRO A 67 -5.03 -4.03 9.29
C PRO A 67 -6.50 -4.22 8.85
N ALA A 68 -7.30 -3.15 8.84
CA ALA A 68 -8.67 -3.20 8.36
C ALA A 68 -8.75 -3.39 6.84
N VAL A 69 -7.83 -2.79 6.08
CA VAL A 69 -7.71 -3.03 4.63
C VAL A 69 -7.43 -4.50 4.34
N PHE A 70 -6.53 -5.14 5.09
CA PHE A 70 -6.18 -6.54 4.89
C PHE A 70 -7.32 -7.51 5.25
N GLU A 71 -8.15 -7.18 6.24
CA GLU A 71 -9.41 -7.90 6.50
C GLU A 71 -10.36 -7.82 5.30
N SER A 72 -10.53 -6.64 4.70
CA SER A 72 -11.36 -6.49 3.50
C SER A 72 -10.77 -7.18 2.27
N LEU A 73 -9.44 -7.16 2.10
CA LEU A 73 -8.76 -7.89 1.02
C LEU A 73 -8.93 -9.40 1.17
N GLN A 74 -8.94 -9.92 2.41
CA GLN A 74 -9.26 -11.31 2.67
C GLN A 74 -10.69 -11.65 2.27
N GLU A 75 -11.66 -10.81 2.63
CA GLU A 75 -13.06 -11.02 2.25
C GLU A 75 -13.21 -11.00 0.72
N ALA A 76 -12.60 -10.01 0.05
CA ALA A 76 -12.56 -9.95 -1.41
C ALA A 76 -11.90 -11.19 -2.03
N TYR A 77 -10.82 -11.72 -1.43
CA TYR A 77 -10.18 -12.95 -1.86
C TYR A 77 -11.10 -14.18 -1.72
N ARG A 78 -11.94 -14.22 -0.68
CA ARG A 78 -12.91 -15.29 -0.43
C ARG A 78 -14.13 -15.22 -1.35
N CYS A 79 -14.63 -14.03 -1.63
CA CYS A 79 -15.81 -13.80 -2.48
C CYS A 79 -15.49 -13.76 -3.98
N CYS A 80 -14.23 -13.85 -4.38
CA CYS A 80 -13.83 -13.86 -5.79
C CYS A 80 -14.56 -14.94 -6.60
N GLU A 81 -15.27 -14.54 -7.66
CA GLU A 81 -15.97 -15.46 -8.55
C GLU A 81 -15.03 -16.36 -9.36
N THR A 82 -13.85 -15.83 -9.75
CA THR A 82 -12.91 -16.57 -10.60
C THR A 82 -11.62 -16.90 -9.85
N ARG A 83 -11.16 -18.13 -10.04
CA ARG A 83 -9.86 -18.61 -9.53
C ARG A 83 -8.70 -17.76 -10.05
N MET A 84 -8.79 -17.26 -11.28
CA MET A 84 -7.76 -16.41 -11.88
C MET A 84 -7.62 -15.07 -11.16
N SER A 85 -8.73 -14.38 -10.88
CA SER A 85 -8.73 -13.13 -10.12
C SER A 85 -8.28 -13.34 -8.67
N GLN A 86 -8.72 -14.44 -8.04
CA GLN A 86 -8.31 -14.82 -6.69
C GLN A 86 -6.79 -15.01 -6.61
N GLU A 87 -6.22 -15.80 -7.52
CA GLU A 87 -4.76 -16.04 -7.56
C GLU A 87 -3.99 -14.77 -7.94
N ALA A 88 -4.54 -13.93 -8.82
CA ALA A 88 -3.98 -12.62 -9.09
C ALA A 88 -3.90 -11.77 -7.82
N LEU A 89 -5.00 -11.63 -7.07
CA LEU A 89 -5.01 -10.87 -5.81
C LEU A 89 -3.96 -11.42 -4.84
N ARG A 90 -3.94 -12.74 -4.61
CA ARG A 90 -2.96 -13.38 -3.72
C ARG A 90 -1.53 -13.06 -4.11
N ARG A 91 -1.18 -13.25 -5.37
CA ARG A 91 0.17 -12.99 -5.86
C ARG A 91 0.61 -11.55 -5.64
N HIS A 92 -0.27 -10.59 -5.91
CA HIS A 92 0.05 -9.16 -5.81
C HIS A 92 0.13 -8.71 -4.35
N VAL A 93 -0.78 -9.14 -3.49
CA VAL A 93 -0.74 -8.85 -2.03
C VAL A 93 0.55 -9.37 -1.40
N LEU A 94 0.90 -10.64 -1.68
CA LEU A 94 2.13 -11.24 -1.15
C LEU A 94 3.40 -10.56 -1.69
N ARG A 95 3.38 -10.09 -2.95
CA ARG A 95 4.49 -9.31 -3.53
C ARG A 95 4.67 -7.97 -2.83
N VAL A 96 3.58 -7.26 -2.51
CA VAL A 96 3.62 -5.98 -1.77
C VAL A 96 4.18 -6.19 -0.36
N LEU A 97 3.68 -7.18 0.37
CA LEU A 97 4.17 -7.51 1.71
C LEU A 97 5.68 -7.84 1.71
N ARG A 98 6.14 -8.61 0.72
CA ARG A 98 7.58 -8.88 0.54
C ARG A 98 8.37 -7.60 0.30
N CYS A 99 7.89 -6.72 -0.57
CA CYS A 99 8.57 -5.45 -0.84
C CYS A 99 8.67 -4.58 0.41
N TRP A 100 7.60 -4.50 1.22
CA TRP A 100 7.64 -3.79 2.50
C TRP A 100 8.63 -4.38 3.48
N ARG A 101 8.81 -5.71 3.48
CA ARG A 101 9.83 -6.40 4.28
C ARG A 101 11.24 -6.06 3.83
N GLU A 102 11.53 -6.22 2.54
CA GLU A 102 12.86 -5.95 1.95
C GLU A 102 13.29 -4.49 2.09
N LYS A 103 12.32 -3.57 2.09
CA LYS A 103 12.55 -2.13 2.26
C LYS A 103 12.44 -1.67 3.72
N TYR A 104 12.24 -2.59 4.67
CA TYR A 104 12.08 -2.30 6.10
C TYR A 104 11.03 -1.22 6.40
N VAL A 105 9.94 -1.21 5.62
CA VAL A 105 8.85 -0.24 5.79
C VAL A 105 8.14 -0.47 7.12
N PHE A 106 7.87 -1.74 7.45
CA PHE A 106 7.26 -2.18 8.71
C PHE A 106 8.08 -3.32 9.34
N SER A 107 7.85 -3.60 10.63
CA SER A 107 8.48 -4.73 11.31
C SER A 107 7.97 -6.07 10.79
N ASP A 108 8.77 -7.13 10.98
CA ASP A 108 8.36 -8.48 10.57
C ASP A 108 7.10 -8.95 11.30
N ASP A 109 6.97 -8.66 12.60
CA ASP A 109 5.77 -9.00 13.38
C ASP A 109 4.51 -8.38 12.79
N TYR A 110 4.59 -7.10 12.42
CA TYR A 110 3.48 -6.38 11.81
C TYR A 110 3.09 -6.98 10.45
N LEU A 111 4.09 -7.26 9.60
CA LEU A 111 3.86 -7.87 8.28
C LEU A 111 3.33 -9.30 8.40
N ASN A 112 3.77 -10.06 9.41
CA ASN A 112 3.30 -11.41 9.67
C ASN A 112 1.82 -11.43 10.04
N GLY A 113 1.32 -10.47 10.84
CA GLY A 113 -0.12 -10.41 11.12
C GLY A 113 -0.96 -9.92 9.96
N LEU A 114 -0.48 -9.00 9.12
CA LEU A 114 -1.15 -8.68 7.85
C LEU A 114 -1.25 -9.92 6.95
N GLN A 115 -0.15 -10.68 6.82
CA GLN A 115 -0.12 -11.90 6.02
C GLN A 115 -1.02 -12.99 6.62
N ALA A 116 -1.00 -13.18 7.94
CA ALA A 116 -1.87 -14.12 8.65
C ALA A 116 -3.34 -13.79 8.45
N THR A 117 -3.69 -12.50 8.55
CA THR A 117 -5.04 -11.99 8.28
C THR A 117 -5.45 -12.32 6.85
N PHE A 118 -4.64 -11.99 5.85
CA PHE A 118 -4.99 -12.27 4.45
C PHE A 118 -5.12 -13.76 4.13
N LEU A 119 -4.26 -14.59 4.72
CA LEU A 119 -4.20 -16.04 4.43
C LEU A 119 -5.06 -16.89 5.36
N ALA A 120 -5.81 -16.30 6.29
CA ALA A 120 -6.54 -17.10 7.28
C ALA A 120 -7.55 -18.04 6.59
N PRO A 121 -7.56 -19.34 6.96
CA PRO A 121 -8.42 -20.32 6.32
C PRO A 121 -9.90 -20.00 6.53
N PRO A 122 -10.78 -20.42 5.60
CA PRO A 122 -12.21 -20.30 5.81
C PRO A 122 -12.64 -21.15 7.01
N GLY A 123 -13.63 -20.66 7.78
CA GLY A 123 -14.15 -21.38 8.94
C GLY A 123 -13.24 -21.39 10.16
N THR A 124 -12.24 -20.50 10.23
CA THR A 124 -11.49 -20.27 11.48
C THR A 124 -12.43 -19.74 12.56
N THR A 125 -12.80 -20.61 13.51
CA THR A 125 -13.61 -20.24 14.68
C THR A 125 -12.71 -19.98 15.89
N PRO A 126 -13.11 -19.08 16.81
CA PRO A 126 -12.37 -18.84 18.05
C PRO A 126 -12.15 -20.13 18.85
N GLU A 127 -13.13 -21.03 18.85
CA GLU A 127 -13.08 -22.33 19.51
C GLU A 127 -11.97 -23.22 18.92
N SER A 128 -11.87 -23.31 17.59
CA SER A 128 -10.85 -24.12 16.91
C SER A 128 -9.44 -23.61 17.18
N LEU A 129 -9.28 -22.29 17.21
CA LEU A 129 -8.00 -21.62 17.50
C LEU A 129 -7.59 -21.77 18.96
N ALA A 130 -8.55 -21.64 19.89
CA ALA A 130 -8.31 -21.84 21.31
C ALA A 130 -7.98 -23.31 21.62
N ALA A 131 -8.62 -24.26 20.94
CA ALA A 131 -8.29 -25.68 21.06
C ALA A 131 -6.90 -26.02 20.52
N ALA A 132 -6.43 -25.33 19.48
CA ALA A 132 -5.10 -25.52 18.92
C ALA A 132 -3.98 -25.07 19.88
N ASN A 133 -4.22 -24.04 20.68
CA ASN A 133 -3.26 -23.57 21.69
C ASN A 133 -3.97 -23.07 22.96
N PRO A 134 -4.37 -23.98 23.88
CA PRO A 134 -5.15 -23.61 25.07
C PRO A 134 -4.34 -22.76 26.06
N ILE A 135 -3.01 -22.94 26.09
CA ILE A 135 -2.12 -22.12 26.93
C ILE A 135 -2.16 -20.67 26.46
N LYS A 136 -1.98 -20.46 25.14
CA LYS A 136 -2.03 -19.10 24.59
C LYS A 136 -3.40 -18.46 24.73
N ALA A 137 -4.47 -19.23 24.56
CA ALA A 137 -5.83 -18.76 24.77
C ALA A 137 -6.04 -18.30 26.23
N GLY A 138 -5.58 -19.08 27.20
CA GLY A 138 -5.61 -18.72 28.63
C GLY A 138 -4.82 -17.46 28.94
N GLU A 139 -3.59 -17.34 28.42
CA GLU A 139 -2.76 -16.13 28.57
C GLU A 139 -3.47 -14.88 28.03
N LEU A 140 -4.04 -14.96 26.83
CA LEU A 140 -4.72 -13.83 26.20
C LEU A 140 -6.03 -13.48 26.91
N ALA A 141 -6.77 -14.49 27.40
CA ALA A 141 -7.99 -14.30 28.19
C ALA A 141 -7.74 -13.69 29.58
N ALA A 142 -6.50 -13.70 30.07
CA ALA A 142 -6.13 -13.02 31.32
C ALA A 142 -5.80 -11.53 31.12
N LEU A 143 -5.53 -11.08 29.89
CA LEU A 143 -5.13 -9.70 29.59
C LEU A 143 -6.32 -8.74 29.53
N SER A 144 -6.04 -7.47 29.85
CA SER A 144 -6.97 -6.37 29.65
C SER A 144 -7.18 -6.07 28.16
N ILE A 145 -8.27 -5.38 27.82
CA ILE A 145 -8.55 -5.01 26.43
C ILE A 145 -7.47 -4.08 25.85
N GLU A 146 -6.94 -3.16 26.65
CA GLU A 146 -5.88 -2.23 26.23
C GLU A 146 -4.58 -2.97 25.85
N GLU A 147 -4.23 -4.02 26.61
CA GLU A 147 -3.07 -4.85 26.31
C GLU A 147 -3.27 -5.71 25.05
N LEU A 148 -4.49 -6.23 24.86
CA LEU A 148 -4.87 -6.99 23.67
C LEU A 148 -4.81 -6.11 22.41
N GLU A 149 -5.37 -4.91 22.47
CA GLU A 149 -5.30 -3.95 21.36
C GLU A 149 -3.85 -3.55 21.06
N ARG A 150 -3.05 -3.27 22.09
CA ARG A 150 -1.63 -2.96 21.92
C ARG A 150 -0.90 -4.11 21.23
N LYS A 151 -1.17 -5.36 21.64
CA LYS A 151 -0.64 -6.55 20.96
C LYS A 151 -1.11 -6.64 19.51
N CYS A 152 -2.38 -6.37 19.23
CA CYS A 152 -2.90 -6.36 17.87
C CYS A 152 -2.18 -5.32 17.00
N ARG A 153 -2.05 -4.07 17.47
CA ARG A 153 -1.37 -2.99 16.74
C ARG A 153 0.06 -3.34 16.35
N VAL A 154 0.86 -3.83 17.31
CA VAL A 154 2.27 -4.19 17.07
C VAL A 154 2.40 -5.35 16.07
N ASN A 155 1.42 -6.25 16.04
CA ASN A 155 1.39 -7.39 15.13
C ASN A 155 0.61 -7.11 13.84
N GLY A 156 0.20 -5.89 13.53
CA GLY A 156 -0.52 -5.60 12.28
C GLY A 156 -1.91 -6.24 12.19
N LEU A 157 -2.56 -6.42 13.35
CA LEU A 157 -3.92 -6.95 13.46
C LEU A 157 -4.90 -5.81 13.77
N SER A 158 -6.10 -5.92 13.23
CA SER A 158 -7.17 -4.94 13.42
C SER A 158 -7.62 -4.90 14.88
N THR A 159 -7.74 -3.71 15.45
CA THR A 159 -8.32 -3.49 16.79
C THR A 159 -9.82 -3.22 16.75
N LYS A 160 -10.45 -3.28 15.57
CA LYS A 160 -11.91 -3.10 15.46
C LYS A 160 -12.65 -4.32 16.03
N GLY A 161 -13.72 -4.07 16.77
CA GLY A 161 -14.56 -5.10 17.38
C GLY A 161 -14.39 -5.16 18.89
N ASP A 162 -14.76 -6.30 19.47
CA ASP A 162 -14.71 -6.53 20.90
C ASP A 162 -13.42 -7.25 21.33
N ARG A 163 -13.35 -7.55 22.63
CA ARG A 163 -12.25 -8.28 23.25
C ARG A 163 -12.02 -9.63 22.59
N GLU A 164 -13.09 -10.34 22.24
CA GLU A 164 -13.03 -11.67 21.64
C GLU A 164 -12.44 -11.62 20.23
N ALA A 165 -12.79 -10.61 19.44
CA ALA A 165 -12.20 -10.40 18.13
C ALA A 165 -10.67 -10.19 18.22
N CYS A 166 -10.18 -9.44 19.21
CA CYS A 166 -8.74 -9.27 19.43
C CYS A 166 -8.05 -10.59 19.81
N ILE A 167 -8.64 -11.38 20.71
CA ILE A 167 -8.10 -12.69 21.10
C ILE A 167 -8.06 -13.63 19.89
N THR A 168 -9.16 -13.68 19.11
CA THR A 168 -9.28 -14.51 17.91
C THR A 168 -8.19 -14.19 16.89
N ARG A 169 -7.96 -12.90 16.60
CA ARG A 169 -6.89 -12.48 15.68
C ARG A 169 -5.50 -12.87 16.17
N LEU A 170 -5.23 -12.71 17.46
CA LEU A 170 -3.94 -13.08 18.06
C LEU A 170 -3.70 -14.60 18.05
N LEU A 171 -4.74 -15.40 18.28
CA LEU A 171 -4.64 -16.86 18.15
C LEU A 171 -4.51 -17.30 16.69
N ALA A 172 -5.18 -16.62 15.75
CA ALA A 172 -5.02 -16.86 14.32
C ALA A 172 -3.57 -16.60 13.87
N LEU A 173 -2.96 -15.53 14.38
CA LEU A 173 -1.54 -15.24 14.16
C LEU A 173 -0.65 -16.33 14.77
N ASP A 174 -0.90 -16.76 16.01
CA ASP A 174 -0.13 -17.84 16.63
C ASP A 174 -0.20 -19.13 15.80
N ALA A 175 -1.41 -19.54 15.39
CA ALA A 175 -1.61 -20.68 14.52
C ALA A 175 -0.88 -20.52 13.18
N TYR A 176 -0.89 -19.32 12.60
CA TYR A 176 -0.18 -19.00 11.35
C TYR A 176 1.35 -19.15 11.49
N LEU A 177 1.93 -18.59 12.56
CA LEU A 177 3.37 -18.66 12.83
C LEU A 177 3.82 -20.10 13.10
N ASN A 178 2.98 -20.88 13.79
CA ASN A 178 3.27 -22.26 14.15
C ASN A 178 2.91 -23.29 13.06
N ALA A 179 2.17 -22.91 12.01
CA ALA A 179 1.80 -23.79 10.90
C ALA A 179 2.95 -24.08 9.91
N GLY A 180 4.17 -23.63 10.20
CA GLY A 180 5.33 -23.71 9.32
C GLY A 180 5.87 -25.13 9.12
N ASN A 181 5.23 -25.91 8.23
CA ASN A 181 5.93 -26.82 7.29
C ASN A 181 5.03 -27.46 6.20
N ASP A 182 3.70 -27.53 6.37
CA ASP A 182 2.89 -28.45 5.54
C ASP A 182 2.20 -27.84 4.31
N ARG A 183 2.07 -26.50 4.20
CA ARG A 183 1.19 -25.88 3.17
C ARG A 183 1.75 -24.66 2.43
N GLY A 184 3.00 -24.27 2.66
CA GLY A 184 3.54 -23.03 2.09
C GLY A 184 2.81 -21.75 2.54
N THR A 185 2.01 -21.85 3.61
CA THR A 185 1.27 -20.75 4.23
C THR A 185 2.04 -20.08 5.36
N GLY A 186 3.16 -20.65 5.81
CA GLY A 186 3.97 -20.07 6.90
C GLY A 186 4.59 -18.70 6.55
N PRO A 187 5.28 -18.08 7.51
CA PRO A 187 5.97 -16.81 7.30
C PRO A 187 6.84 -16.89 6.06
N MET A 188 6.72 -15.92 5.15
CA MET A 188 7.46 -15.97 3.90
C MET A 188 8.97 -15.93 4.19
N PRO A 189 9.78 -16.90 3.74
CA PRO A 189 11.23 -16.82 3.88
C PRO A 189 11.76 -15.65 3.04
N LEU A 190 12.80 -15.00 3.54
CA LEU A 190 13.57 -13.98 2.81
C LEU A 190 14.35 -14.67 1.66
N ALA A 191 13.69 -14.97 0.55
CA ALA A 191 14.37 -15.41 -0.68
C ALA A 191 14.89 -14.18 -1.44
N PRO A 192 16.09 -14.21 -2.06
CA PRO A 192 16.67 -13.06 -2.72
C PRO A 192 15.83 -12.62 -3.92
N ALA A 193 15.46 -11.34 -3.94
CA ALA A 193 14.67 -10.71 -4.98
C ALA A 193 15.37 -10.78 -6.35
N THR A 194 14.69 -11.33 -7.37
CA THR A 194 15.15 -11.22 -8.77
C THR A 194 14.26 -10.32 -9.63
N THR A 195 13.23 -9.67 -9.05
CA THR A 195 12.36 -8.80 -9.84
C THR A 195 11.94 -7.56 -9.04
N PRO A 196 12.42 -6.36 -9.40
CA PRO A 196 12.00 -5.15 -8.73
C PRO A 196 10.49 -4.96 -8.87
N LEU A 197 9.82 -4.54 -7.79
CA LEU A 197 8.41 -4.13 -7.82
C LEU A 197 8.20 -2.93 -8.74
N PHE A 198 9.22 -2.07 -8.82
CA PHE A 198 9.29 -0.83 -9.58
C PHE A 198 10.36 -0.93 -10.65
N ALA A 199 10.13 -1.75 -11.68
CA ALA A 199 10.84 -1.51 -12.93
C ALA A 199 10.22 -0.26 -13.56
N ALA A 200 10.94 0.85 -13.53
CA ALA A 200 10.59 1.98 -14.38
C ALA A 200 10.51 1.46 -15.83
N PRO A 201 9.53 1.89 -16.64
CA PRO A 201 9.61 1.64 -18.08
C PRO A 201 10.97 2.16 -18.56
N PRO A 202 11.68 1.45 -19.45
CA PRO A 202 12.95 1.95 -19.97
C PRO A 202 12.67 3.34 -20.54
N ALA A 203 13.38 4.34 -20.02
CA ALA A 203 13.41 5.65 -20.63
C ALA A 203 13.81 5.42 -22.08
N THR A 204 12.90 5.70 -23.01
CA THR A 204 13.19 5.76 -24.44
C THR A 204 14.28 6.80 -24.61
N ALA A 205 15.52 6.32 -24.70
CA ALA A 205 16.66 7.14 -25.03
C ALA A 205 16.44 7.70 -26.45
N ALA A 206 16.68 9.00 -26.53
CA ALA A 206 16.58 9.89 -27.68
C ALA A 206 16.90 9.29 -29.05
N ALA A 207 16.12 9.69 -30.06
CA ALA A 207 16.57 9.77 -31.45
C ALA A 207 16.30 11.19 -31.98
N ASP A 208 17.38 11.81 -32.44
CA ASP A 208 17.51 12.96 -33.33
C ASP A 208 16.92 14.32 -32.96
N THR A 209 17.74 15.12 -32.28
CA THR A 209 17.87 16.55 -32.63
C THR A 209 18.54 16.67 -33.99
N ALA A 210 17.73 16.82 -35.04
CA ALA A 210 18.19 17.28 -36.34
C ALA A 210 18.67 18.74 -36.22
N HIS A 211 19.96 18.91 -36.48
CA HIS A 211 20.67 20.15 -36.71
C HIS A 211 19.99 20.91 -37.87
N ILE A 212 19.42 22.09 -37.60
CA ILE A 212 19.08 23.05 -38.65
C ILE A 212 20.05 24.22 -38.49
N ASP A 213 20.98 24.30 -39.45
CA ASP A 213 21.86 25.44 -39.66
C ASP A 213 21.07 26.73 -39.85
N ALA A 214 21.47 27.77 -39.13
CA ALA A 214 21.13 29.15 -39.42
C ALA A 214 22.21 29.76 -40.32
N PRO A 215 21.87 30.50 -41.38
CA PRO A 215 22.77 31.48 -41.94
C PRO A 215 22.41 32.87 -41.39
N ALA A 216 23.43 33.54 -40.86
CA ALA A 216 23.41 34.95 -40.52
C ALA A 216 23.76 35.83 -41.75
N ALA A 217 23.32 37.08 -41.64
CA ALA A 217 23.79 38.30 -42.32
C ALA A 217 23.04 38.77 -43.57
N GLY A 218 22.54 40.01 -43.48
CA GLY A 218 22.02 40.78 -44.61
C GLY A 218 21.28 42.05 -44.17
N ALA A 219 21.95 42.95 -43.45
CA ALA A 219 21.46 44.30 -43.21
C ALA A 219 21.39 45.09 -44.52
N GLY A 220 20.24 45.70 -44.81
CA GLY A 220 20.05 46.62 -45.93
C GLY A 220 19.03 47.69 -45.56
N ALA A 221 19.51 48.87 -45.23
CA ALA A 221 18.72 50.09 -45.09
C ALA A 221 18.89 50.95 -46.35
N GLY A 222 17.81 51.59 -46.82
CA GLY A 222 17.92 52.84 -47.58
C GLY A 222 17.03 53.01 -48.83
N ALA A 223 15.88 53.68 -48.63
CA ALA A 223 15.34 54.83 -49.38
C ALA A 223 14.74 54.71 -50.81
N GLY A 224 13.60 55.42 -51.00
CA GLY A 224 12.96 55.82 -52.27
C GLY A 224 11.48 55.38 -52.34
N ASP A 225 10.48 56.06 -51.78
CA ASP A 225 9.88 57.40 -52.02
C ASP A 225 8.73 57.43 -53.06
N THR A 226 7.61 58.09 -52.70
CA THR A 226 6.42 58.54 -53.49
C THR A 226 5.46 57.45 -54.06
N VAL A 227 4.12 57.49 -54.02
CA VAL A 227 3.06 58.48 -54.32
C VAL A 227 1.73 57.98 -53.66
N MET A 228 1.08 58.70 -52.74
CA MET A 228 -0.13 59.57 -52.88
C MET A 228 -1.44 58.94 -53.42
N ALA A 229 -2.54 59.29 -52.73
CA ALA A 229 -3.98 59.29 -53.11
C ALA A 229 -4.77 57.96 -52.95
N GLU A 230 -6.01 57.91 -52.46
CA GLU A 230 -6.96 58.92 -51.96
C GLU A 230 -8.06 58.26 -51.10
N ALA A 231 -8.76 59.08 -50.31
CA ALA A 231 -9.95 58.75 -49.54
C ALA A 231 -11.19 58.47 -50.42
N VAL A 232 -12.04 57.53 -50.02
CA VAL A 232 -13.41 57.68 -49.47
C VAL A 232 -14.03 56.28 -49.33
#